data_AF-A0A350X4E4-F1
#
_entry.id   AF-A0A350X4E4-F1
#
_cell.length_a   1.000
_cell.length_b   1.000
_cell.length_c   1.000
_cell.angle_alpha   90.00
_cell.angle_beta   90.00
_cell.angle_gamma   90.00
#
_symmetry.space_group_name_H-M   'P 1'
#
loop_
_entity.id
_entity.type
_entity.pdbx_description
1 polymer ?
#
loop_
_entity_poly.entity_id
_entity_poly.type
_entity_poly.pdbx_seq_one_letter_code
_entity_poly.pdbx_strand_id
1 'polypeptide(L)'
;MKKILACMSLLVLFIFTGCSKTLEESPNQDIAENTMVKMSVISASTENLTVELTNQSDEVLTYGAYIQLEVKENGSWKVVPVVEGMGWDDMGYLLEPDQTIKEDSPLNLYYGTLAKGEYRVIKQLYGTEEPLTVAAEFVLK
;
A
#
# COMPACT_ATOMS: atom_id res chain seq x y z
N MET A 1 -4.76 50.43 38.60
CA MET A 1 -5.37 49.84 37.38
C MET A 1 -4.44 50.12 36.21
N LYS A 2 -3.69 49.09 35.77
CA LYS A 2 -2.57 49.20 34.83
C LYS A 2 -3.10 48.92 33.41
N LYS A 3 -3.13 49.93 32.53
CA LYS A 3 -3.57 49.75 31.13
C LYS A 3 -2.39 49.33 30.25
N ILE A 4 -2.40 48.03 29.95
CA ILE A 4 -2.05 47.27 28.72
C ILE A 4 -1.73 48.16 27.50
N LEU A 5 -0.86 47.82 26.53
CA LEU A 5 0.30 46.94 26.32
C LEU A 5 0.74 47.29 24.87
N ALA A 6 2.04 47.18 24.59
CA ALA A 6 2.73 47.66 23.40
C ALA A 6 2.28 47.06 22.05
N CYS A 7 2.40 47.87 21.00
CA CYS A 7 2.44 47.48 19.59
C CYS A 7 3.45 46.35 19.34
N MET A 8 3.07 45.29 18.63
CA MET A 8 4.05 44.37 18.05
C MET A 8 3.54 43.67 16.79
N SER A 9 4.25 43.96 15.70
CA SER A 9 4.49 43.19 14.48
C SER A 9 3.29 42.70 13.65
N LEU A 10 3.16 43.34 12.48
CA LEU A 10 2.58 42.82 11.25
C LEU A 10 3.31 41.51 10.85
N LEU A 11 2.76 40.36 11.21
CA LEU A 11 3.29 39.06 10.80
C LEU A 11 2.78 38.76 9.39
N VAL A 12 3.66 38.91 8.40
CA VAL A 12 3.43 38.54 7.01
C VAL A 12 3.25 37.01 6.95
N LEU A 13 2.01 36.56 6.79
CA LEU A 13 1.68 35.17 6.46
C LEU A 13 2.15 34.89 5.03
N PHE A 14 3.35 34.32 4.90
CA PHE A 14 3.81 33.66 3.69
C PHE A 14 2.89 32.46 3.41
N ILE A 15 1.91 32.66 2.53
CA ILE A 15 1.10 31.56 2.01
C ILE A 15 1.94 30.89 0.92
N PHE A 16 2.80 29.94 1.32
CA PHE A 16 3.36 29.00 0.35
C PHE A 16 2.25 28.01 -0.03
N THR A 17 1.40 28.39 -0.99
CA THR A 17 0.55 27.42 -1.70
C THR A 17 1.41 26.65 -2.68
N GLY A 18 2.32 25.83 -2.16
CA GLY A 18 2.89 24.72 -2.92
C GLY A 18 1.92 23.56 -2.78
N CYS A 19 1.12 23.29 -3.81
CA CYS A 19 0.38 22.03 -3.87
C CYS A 19 1.37 20.91 -4.23
N SER A 20 2.25 20.57 -3.29
CA SER A 20 2.86 19.25 -3.27
C SER A 20 1.72 18.28 -2.97
N LYS A 21 1.32 17.46 -3.94
CA LYS A 21 0.32 16.41 -3.72
C LYS A 21 0.88 15.46 -2.66
N THR A 22 0.47 15.67 -1.41
CA THR A 22 0.85 14.81 -0.29
C THR A 22 0.12 13.49 -0.44
N LEU A 23 0.86 12.39 -0.42
CA LEU A 23 0.25 11.06 -0.40
C LEU A 23 -0.54 10.87 0.89
N GLU A 24 -1.65 10.16 0.81
CA GLU A 24 -2.47 9.86 1.97
C GLU A 24 -1.79 8.81 2.85
N GLU A 25 -1.87 8.99 4.16
CA GLU A 25 -1.39 7.99 5.12
C GLU A 25 -2.17 6.68 4.96
N SER A 26 -1.48 5.56 5.01
CA SER A 26 -2.11 4.25 5.00
C SER A 26 -3.01 4.10 6.25
N PRO A 27 -4.24 3.58 6.10
CA PRO A 27 -5.05 3.19 7.25
C PRO A 27 -4.46 1.98 7.99
N ASN A 28 -3.56 1.24 7.36
CA ASN A 28 -2.99 -0.02 7.87
C ASN A 28 -1.50 0.13 8.21
N GLN A 29 -1.10 1.14 9.00
CA GLN A 29 0.34 1.38 9.31
C GLN A 29 1.05 0.10 9.79
N ASP A 30 0.42 -0.59 10.74
CA ASP A 30 0.87 -1.88 11.26
C ASP A 30 -0.08 -2.98 10.76
N ILE A 31 0.45 -3.90 9.97
CA ILE A 31 -0.26 -5.11 9.55
C ILE A 31 0.26 -6.24 10.41
N ALA A 32 -0.64 -6.81 11.22
CA ALA A 32 -0.28 -7.90 12.10
C ALA A 32 0.22 -9.10 11.29
N GLU A 33 1.25 -9.76 11.81
CA GLU A 33 1.64 -11.06 11.28
C GLU A 33 0.46 -12.02 11.40
N ASN A 34 0.15 -12.73 10.31
CA ASN A 34 -0.86 -13.77 10.30
C ASN A 34 -0.18 -15.09 9.92
N THR A 35 -0.70 -16.20 10.46
CA THR A 35 -0.13 -17.54 10.23
C THR A 35 -0.84 -18.31 9.12
N MET A 36 -1.94 -17.77 8.59
CA MET A 36 -2.75 -18.47 7.57
C MET A 36 -2.21 -18.23 6.17
N VAL A 37 -1.62 -17.08 5.90
CA VAL A 37 -1.11 -16.73 4.57
C VAL A 37 0.26 -16.10 4.69
N LYS A 38 1.23 -16.72 4.01
CA LYS A 38 2.55 -16.15 3.80
C LYS A 38 2.60 -15.46 2.45
N MET A 39 3.01 -14.20 2.43
CA MET A 39 3.27 -13.47 1.19
C MET A 39 4.73 -13.00 1.14
N SER A 40 5.35 -13.09 -0.03
CA SER A 40 6.70 -12.57 -0.25
C SER A 40 6.85 -11.99 -1.66
N VAL A 41 7.81 -11.08 -1.85
CA VAL A 41 8.15 -10.54 -3.17
C VAL A 41 9.29 -11.37 -3.77
N ILE A 42 9.04 -11.94 -4.94
CA ILE A 42 10.02 -12.72 -5.71
C ILE A 42 10.89 -11.81 -6.58
N SER A 43 10.25 -10.83 -7.24
CA SER A 43 10.94 -9.82 -8.04
C SER A 43 10.15 -8.52 -8.05
N ALA A 44 10.86 -7.39 -8.04
CA ALA A 44 10.26 -6.07 -8.16
C ALA A 44 11.12 -5.16 -9.06
N SER A 45 10.46 -4.44 -9.94
CA SER A 45 11.00 -3.32 -10.72
C SER A 45 9.99 -2.19 -10.72
N THR A 46 10.33 -1.05 -11.33
CA THR A 46 9.38 0.05 -11.53
C THR A 46 8.24 -0.32 -12.48
N GLU A 47 8.35 -1.43 -13.22
CA GLU A 47 7.38 -1.86 -14.22
C GLU A 47 6.55 -3.06 -13.80
N ASN A 48 7.14 -4.02 -13.06
CA ASN A 48 6.48 -5.27 -12.71
C ASN A 48 6.83 -5.70 -11.28
N LEU A 49 5.89 -6.39 -10.66
CA LEU A 49 6.02 -7.00 -9.34
C LEU A 49 5.54 -8.45 -9.44
N THR A 50 6.35 -9.39 -8.95
CA THR A 50 5.96 -10.78 -8.78
C THR A 50 5.88 -11.09 -7.30
N VAL A 51 4.71 -11.45 -6.82
CA VAL A 51 4.49 -11.93 -5.44
C VAL A 51 4.31 -13.44 -5.43
N GLU A 52 4.75 -14.08 -4.36
CA GLU A 52 4.42 -15.47 -4.04
C GLU A 52 3.50 -15.46 -2.82
N LEU A 53 2.35 -16.13 -2.96
CA LEU A 53 1.36 -16.32 -1.90
C LEU A 53 1.27 -17.82 -1.59
N THR A 54 1.43 -18.16 -0.32
CA THR A 54 1.23 -19.52 0.18
C THR A 54 0.11 -19.51 1.20
N ASN A 55 -0.94 -20.28 0.94
CA ASN A 55 -1.94 -20.59 1.96
C ASN A 55 -1.38 -21.70 2.88
N GLN A 56 -1.33 -21.41 4.17
CA GLN A 56 -0.84 -22.28 5.23
C GLN A 56 -1.98 -22.74 6.17
N SER A 57 -3.23 -22.39 5.86
CA SER A 57 -4.41 -22.89 6.56
C SER A 57 -5.01 -24.11 5.83
N ASP A 58 -6.03 -24.69 6.46
CA ASP A 58 -6.87 -25.75 5.93
C ASP A 58 -8.14 -25.23 5.23
N GLU A 59 -8.27 -23.91 5.08
CA GLU A 59 -9.39 -23.25 4.39
C GLU A 59 -9.06 -22.94 2.93
N VAL A 60 -10.07 -22.99 2.06
CA VAL A 60 -9.97 -22.40 0.73
C VAL A 60 -10.16 -20.89 0.87
N LEU A 61 -9.16 -20.12 0.45
CA LEU A 61 -9.21 -18.66 0.46
C LEU A 61 -9.55 -18.13 -0.93
N THR A 62 -10.23 -16.98 -0.98
CA THR A 62 -10.49 -16.25 -2.24
C THR A 62 -9.75 -14.92 -2.23
N TYR A 63 -9.25 -14.49 -3.38
CA TYR A 63 -8.58 -13.20 -3.54
C TYR A 63 -8.89 -12.60 -4.91
N GLY A 64 -8.69 -11.28 -5.06
CA GLY A 64 -8.84 -10.58 -6.34
C GLY A 64 -7.50 -10.19 -6.97
N ALA A 65 -7.53 -9.72 -8.21
CA ALA A 65 -6.35 -9.18 -8.90
C ALA A 65 -5.85 -7.86 -8.29
N TYR A 66 -6.69 -7.16 -7.52
CA TYR A 66 -6.32 -5.92 -6.85
C TYR A 66 -5.13 -6.13 -5.90
N ILE A 67 -4.18 -5.20 -6.00
CA ILE A 67 -3.12 -5.00 -5.01
C ILE A 67 -3.13 -3.54 -4.59
N GLN A 68 -2.85 -3.25 -3.33
CA GLN A 68 -2.59 -1.89 -2.86
C GLN A 68 -1.08 -1.70 -2.72
N LEU A 69 -0.53 -0.73 -3.44
CA LEU A 69 0.87 -0.34 -3.33
C LEU A 69 1.02 0.81 -2.35
N GLU A 70 2.01 0.70 -1.47
CA GLU A 70 2.35 1.75 -0.52
C GLU A 70 3.84 2.02 -0.50
N VAL A 71 4.21 3.27 -0.24
CA VAL A 71 5.59 3.74 -0.13
C VAL A 71 5.86 4.23 1.27
N LYS A 72 7.07 3.98 1.78
CA LYS A 72 7.49 4.49 3.08
C LYS A 72 8.09 5.87 2.92
N GLU A 73 7.46 6.87 3.53
CA GLU A 73 7.94 8.26 3.55
C GLU A 73 7.96 8.78 4.98
N ASN A 74 9.10 9.32 5.41
CA ASN A 74 9.27 9.90 6.76
C ASN A 74 8.90 8.93 7.90
N GLY A 75 9.09 7.62 7.70
CA GLY A 75 8.80 6.59 8.68
C GLY A 75 7.36 6.07 8.69
N SER A 76 6.47 6.61 7.85
CA SER A 76 5.07 6.18 7.74
C SER A 76 4.78 5.61 6.35
N TRP A 77 3.86 4.65 6.29
CA TRP A 77 3.39 4.08 5.04
C TRP A 77 2.31 4.96 4.42
N LYS A 78 2.45 5.25 3.13
CA LYS A 78 1.50 6.08 2.39
C LYS A 78 1.01 5.38 1.14
N VAL A 79 -0.27 5.58 0.84
CA VAL A 79 -0.93 4.96 -0.30
C VAL A 79 -0.40 5.56 -1.60
N VAL A 80 0.09 4.71 -2.50
CA VAL A 80 0.41 5.13 -3.87
C VAL A 80 -0.90 5.11 -4.66
N PRO A 81 -1.36 6.26 -5.18
CA PRO A 81 -2.64 6.31 -5.88
C PRO A 81 -2.56 5.56 -7.20
N VAL A 82 -3.63 4.83 -7.50
CA VAL A 82 -3.85 4.22 -8.80
C VAL A 82 -4.04 5.32 -9.85
N VAL A 83 -3.53 5.10 -11.06
CA VAL A 83 -3.74 5.99 -12.21
C VAL A 83 -5.24 6.09 -12.51
N GLU A 84 -5.71 7.31 -12.77
CA GLU A 84 -7.13 7.57 -13.04
C GLU A 84 -7.64 6.74 -14.23
N GLY A 85 -8.80 6.11 -14.07
CA GLY A 85 -9.42 5.26 -15.09
C GLY A 85 -8.85 3.84 -15.16
N MET A 86 -7.84 3.51 -14.35
CA MET A 86 -7.35 2.15 -14.19
C MET A 86 -8.14 1.41 -13.12
N GLY A 87 -8.33 0.12 -13.34
CA GLY A 87 -9.01 -0.78 -12.43
C GLY A 87 -8.57 -2.22 -12.68
N TRP A 88 -8.97 -3.10 -11.79
CA TRP A 88 -8.72 -4.53 -11.90
C TRP A 88 -9.99 -5.23 -12.35
N ASP A 89 -9.84 -6.47 -12.84
CA ASP A 89 -11.00 -7.33 -12.96
C ASP A 89 -11.58 -7.65 -11.58
N ASP A 90 -12.90 -7.87 -11.56
CA ASP A 90 -13.62 -8.30 -10.36
C ASP A 90 -13.60 -9.85 -10.22
N MET A 91 -12.63 -10.54 -10.82
CA MET A 91 -12.56 -12.00 -10.72
C MET A 91 -12.02 -12.40 -9.35
N GLY A 92 -12.76 -13.33 -8.71
CA GLY A 92 -12.29 -14.05 -7.54
C GLY A 92 -11.47 -15.27 -7.97
N TYR A 93 -10.25 -15.36 -7.47
CA TYR A 93 -9.34 -16.49 -7.62
C TYR A 93 -9.31 -17.30 -6.33
N LEU A 94 -9.21 -18.62 -6.46
CA LEU A 94 -9.11 -19.53 -5.31
C LEU A 94 -7.64 -19.79 -4.99
N LEU A 95 -7.34 -19.82 -3.70
CA LEU A 95 -6.08 -20.27 -3.13
C LEU A 95 -6.38 -21.43 -2.18
N GLU A 96 -6.19 -22.64 -2.68
CA GLU A 96 -6.47 -23.89 -1.98
C GLU A 96 -5.53 -24.07 -0.76
N PRO A 97 -5.90 -24.90 0.23
CA PRO A 97 -5.01 -25.29 1.33
C PRO A 97 -3.65 -25.77 0.84
N ASP A 98 -2.58 -25.35 1.53
CA ASP A 98 -1.17 -25.63 1.21
C ASP A 98 -0.71 -25.17 -0.19
N GLN A 99 -1.56 -24.49 -0.96
CA GLN A 99 -1.23 -24.03 -2.30
C GLN A 99 -0.28 -22.85 -2.25
N THR A 100 0.73 -22.89 -3.12
CA THR A 100 1.58 -21.75 -3.42
C THR A 100 1.36 -21.30 -4.85
N ILE A 101 1.09 -20.01 -5.03
CA ILE A 101 0.94 -19.38 -6.34
C ILE A 101 1.91 -18.21 -6.50
N LYS A 102 2.17 -17.85 -7.76
CA LYS A 102 2.90 -16.64 -8.12
C LYS A 102 2.00 -15.76 -8.96
N GLU A 103 1.96 -14.47 -8.64
CA GLU A 103 1.14 -13.49 -9.33
C GLU A 103 2.03 -12.34 -9.80
N ASP A 104 1.94 -12.04 -11.10
CA ASP A 104 2.59 -10.90 -11.73
C ASP A 104 1.65 -9.70 -11.77
N SER A 105 2.17 -8.52 -11.46
CA SER A 105 1.42 -7.27 -11.38
C SER A 105 2.17 -6.17 -12.15
N PRO A 106 1.66 -5.72 -13.32
CA PRO A 106 2.28 -4.64 -14.09
C PRO A 106 2.11 -3.29 -13.38
N LEU A 107 3.05 -2.97 -12.48
CA LEU A 107 2.99 -1.76 -11.65
C LEU A 107 2.90 -0.48 -12.47
N ASN A 108 3.63 -0.37 -13.58
CA ASN A 108 3.61 0.85 -14.41
C ASN A 108 2.22 1.14 -15.00
N LEU A 109 1.45 0.09 -15.29
CA LEU A 109 0.10 0.21 -15.83
C LEU A 109 -0.85 0.82 -14.78
N TYR A 110 -0.75 0.36 -13.53
CA TYR A 110 -1.66 0.79 -12.46
C TYR A 110 -1.19 2.01 -11.67
N TYR A 111 0.12 2.23 -11.55
CA TYR A 111 0.72 3.23 -10.66
C TYR A 111 1.62 4.25 -11.39
N GLY A 112 1.79 4.11 -12.69
CA GLY A 112 2.64 4.98 -13.49
C GLY A 112 4.12 4.88 -13.13
N THR A 113 4.85 6.00 -13.20
CA THR A 113 6.28 6.03 -12.91
C THR A 113 6.53 6.01 -11.40
N LEU A 114 7.19 4.96 -10.91
CA LEU A 114 7.57 4.81 -9.51
C LEU A 114 9.01 5.30 -9.26
N ALA A 115 9.20 6.04 -8.17
CA ALA A 115 10.53 6.43 -7.70
C ALA A 115 11.21 5.26 -6.96
N LYS A 116 12.53 5.33 -6.83
CA LYS A 116 13.29 4.41 -5.96
C LYS A 116 12.89 4.63 -4.51
N GLY A 117 12.79 3.55 -3.73
CA GLY A 117 12.36 3.65 -2.34
C GLY A 117 11.98 2.30 -1.73
N GLU A 118 11.56 2.37 -0.47
CA GLU A 118 10.96 1.26 0.28
C GLU A 118 9.46 1.23 0.01
N TYR A 119 8.97 0.09 -0.44
CA TYR A 119 7.57 -0.14 -0.76
C TYR A 119 7.05 -1.35 -0.02
N ARG A 120 5.72 -1.46 0.08
CA ARG A 120 5.04 -2.70 0.37
C ARG A 120 3.84 -2.88 -0.53
N VAL A 121 3.53 -4.14 -0.81
CA VAL A 121 2.30 -4.54 -1.47
C VAL A 121 1.38 -5.15 -0.42
N ILE A 122 0.11 -4.76 -0.44
CA ILE A 122 -0.93 -5.28 0.43
C ILE A 122 -1.95 -6.03 -0.43
N LYS A 123 -2.38 -7.20 0.05
CA LYS A 123 -3.46 -8.00 -0.56
C LYS A 123 -4.49 -8.37 0.49
N GLN A 124 -5.76 -8.39 0.07
CA GLN A 124 -6.87 -8.89 0.87
C GLN A 124 -7.25 -10.29 0.39
N LEU A 125 -7.41 -11.20 1.34
CA LEU A 125 -7.93 -12.54 1.12
C LEU A 125 -9.17 -12.76 1.99
N TYR A 126 -10.07 -13.61 1.52
CA TYR A 126 -11.36 -13.87 2.14
C TYR A 126 -11.50 -15.37 2.35
N GLY A 127 -11.71 -15.77 3.62
CA GLY A 127 -12.00 -17.15 4.01
C GLY A 127 -13.41 -17.25 4.59
N THR A 128 -13.58 -18.11 5.60
CA THR A 128 -14.86 -18.24 6.30
C THR A 128 -15.10 -17.17 7.37
N GLU A 129 -14.02 -16.58 7.89
CA GLU A 129 -14.01 -15.56 8.93
C GLU A 129 -13.81 -14.14 8.35
N GLU A 130 -13.29 -13.20 9.16
CA GLU A 130 -12.96 -11.83 8.76
C GLU A 130 -11.90 -11.78 7.65
N PRO A 131 -11.91 -10.72 6.80
CA PRO A 131 -10.90 -10.53 5.75
C PRO A 131 -9.47 -10.52 6.28
N LEU A 132 -8.59 -11.23 5.59
CA LEU A 132 -7.17 -11.30 5.90
C LEU A 132 -6.44 -10.24 5.10
N THR A 133 -5.70 -9.37 5.80
CA THR A 133 -4.81 -8.39 5.17
C THR A 133 -3.38 -8.87 5.32
N VAL A 134 -2.70 -9.10 4.20
CA VAL A 134 -1.29 -9.53 4.17
C VAL A 134 -0.45 -8.51 3.44
N ALA A 135 0.80 -8.34 3.87
CA ALA A 135 1.74 -7.41 3.25
C ALA A 135 3.11 -8.05 3.01
N ALA A 136 3.80 -7.56 1.98
CA ALA A 136 5.19 -7.90 1.72
C ALA A 136 5.96 -6.64 1.32
N GLU A 137 7.06 -6.38 2.04
CA GLU A 137 7.93 -5.24 1.79
C GLU A 137 8.98 -5.55 0.71
N PHE A 138 9.37 -4.53 -0.06
CA PHE A 138 10.40 -4.62 -1.09
C PHE A 138 11.04 -3.25 -1.36
N VAL A 139 12.16 -3.25 -2.09
CA VAL A 139 12.90 -2.02 -2.44
C VAL A 139 13.01 -1.90 -3.94
N LEU A 140 12.58 -0.75 -4.48
CA LEU A 140 12.83 -0.37 -5.88
C LEU A 140 14.17 0.36 -5.98
N LYS A 141 15.06 -0.17 -6.83
CA LYS A 141 16.47 0.25 -6.95
C LYS A 141 16.78 1.06 -8.19
#